data_AF-A0A397LA97-F1
#
_entry.id   AF-A0A397LA97-F1
#
_cell.length_a   1.000
_cell.length_b   1.000
_cell.length_c   1.000
_cell.angle_alpha   90.00
_cell.angle_beta   90.00
_cell.angle_gamma   90.00
#
_symmetry.space_group_name_H-M   'P 1'
#
loop_
_entity.id
_entity.type
_entity.pdbx_description
1 polymer ?
#
loop_
_entity_poly.entity_id
_entity_poly.type
_entity_poly.pdbx_seq_one_letter_code
_entity_poly.pdbx_strand_id
1 'polypeptide(L)'
;MLDNHQKNIATFIHLSTFSRFIIPLGNFIGPIVLWIANKEKSEFVDAHGKQIINFQISILLYTLIIGAISIPFFFFKFFDGLDFFDFNDFDHFHFSLSKPSPLLYFTGALGALAIIAFIFEIVFIIKASLKARDGELYQYPLTINFLK
;
A
#
# COMPACT_ATOMS: atom_id res chain seq x y z
N MET A 1 16.02 -10.04 -27.74
CA MET A 1 15.73 -11.02 -26.67
C MET A 1 16.06 -10.36 -25.34
N LEU A 2 15.23 -10.52 -24.31
CA LEU A 2 15.51 -9.98 -22.98
C LEU A 2 16.72 -10.70 -22.37
N ASP A 3 17.73 -9.94 -21.96
CA ASP A 3 18.86 -10.49 -21.22
C ASP A 3 18.52 -10.67 -19.72
N ASN A 4 19.39 -11.39 -19.02
CA ASN A 4 19.20 -11.62 -17.58
C ASN A 4 19.34 -10.33 -16.76
N HIS A 5 20.07 -9.33 -17.24
CA HIS A 5 20.27 -8.07 -16.54
C HIS A 5 18.96 -7.28 -16.45
N GLN A 6 18.25 -7.14 -17.58
CA GLN A 6 16.93 -6.49 -17.65
C GLN A 6 15.89 -7.22 -16.79
N LYS A 7 15.87 -8.56 -16.84
CA LYS A 7 14.97 -9.38 -16.01
C LYS A 7 15.25 -9.21 -14.51
N ASN A 8 16.52 -9.20 -14.13
CA ASN A 8 16.92 -9.00 -12.74
C ASN A 8 16.53 -7.60 -12.25
N ILE A 9 16.79 -6.55 -13.04
CA ILE A 9 16.38 -5.18 -12.68
C ILE A 9 14.87 -5.10 -12.50
N ALA A 10 14.09 -5.62 -13.46
CA ALA A 10 12.63 -5.61 -13.38
C ALA A 10 12.11 -6.39 -12.15
N THR A 11 12.73 -7.52 -11.83
CA THR A 11 12.42 -8.31 -10.62
C THR A 11 12.69 -7.49 -9.35
N PHE A 12 13.86 -6.86 -9.27
CA PHE A 12 14.26 -6.04 -8.13
C PHE A 12 13.42 -4.77 -7.98
N ILE A 13 12.94 -4.18 -9.08
CA ILE A 13 11.99 -3.07 -9.03
C ILE A 13 10.75 -3.45 -8.20
N HIS A 14 10.14 -4.62 -8.44
CA HIS A 14 9.00 -5.08 -7.63
C HIS A 14 9.40 -5.41 -6.19
N LEU A 15 10.49 -6.15 -5.99
CA LEU A 15 10.93 -6.55 -4.63
C LEU A 15 11.36 -5.37 -3.77
N SER A 16 11.87 -4.30 -4.37
CA SER A 16 12.32 -3.10 -3.66
C SER A 16 11.18 -2.38 -2.95
N THR A 17 9.92 -2.69 -3.28
CA THR A 17 8.76 -2.22 -2.52
C THR A 17 8.80 -2.64 -1.04
N PHE A 18 9.43 -3.77 -0.72
CA PHE A 18 9.57 -4.25 0.66
C PHE A 18 10.58 -3.43 1.49
N SER A 19 11.32 -2.51 0.90
CA SER A 19 12.15 -1.57 1.66
C SER A 19 11.35 -0.70 2.63
N ARG A 20 10.01 -0.61 2.48
CA ARG A 20 9.11 0.02 3.46
C ARG A 20 9.25 -0.49 4.89
N PHE A 21 9.72 -1.73 5.08
CA PHE A 21 9.90 -2.32 6.41
C PHE A 21 11.11 -1.77 7.17
N ILE A 22 11.99 -1.04 6.48
CA ILE A 22 13.22 -0.47 7.05
C ILE A 22 13.21 1.05 6.89
N ILE A 23 12.73 1.56 5.75
CA ILE A 23 12.77 2.98 5.39
C ILE A 23 11.33 3.46 5.22
N PRO A 24 10.91 4.54 5.92
CA PRO A 24 9.61 5.17 5.68
C PRO A 24 9.45 5.53 4.19
N LEU A 25 8.29 5.21 3.61
CA LEU A 25 8.01 5.36 2.18
C LEU A 25 8.94 4.57 1.24
N GLY A 26 9.69 3.58 1.76
CA GLY A 26 10.56 2.73 0.96
C GLY A 26 9.84 2.01 -0.18
N ASN A 27 8.55 1.72 -0.01
CA ASN A 27 7.71 1.12 -1.06
C ASN A 27 7.61 1.97 -2.34
N PHE A 28 7.87 3.27 -2.26
CA PHE A 28 8.00 4.17 -3.40
C PHE A 28 9.46 4.41 -3.77
N ILE A 29 10.30 4.68 -2.78
CA ILE A 29 11.70 5.07 -2.99
C ILE A 29 12.46 3.99 -3.75
N GLY A 30 12.39 2.74 -3.30
CA GLY A 30 13.09 1.62 -3.94
C GLY A 30 12.73 1.46 -5.42
N PRO A 31 11.43 1.30 -5.77
CA PRO A 31 11.02 1.13 -7.16
C PRO A 31 11.35 2.34 -8.03
N ILE A 32 11.14 3.56 -7.53
CA ILE A 32 11.40 4.80 -8.29
C ILE A 32 12.89 4.95 -8.61
N VAL A 33 13.78 4.72 -7.63
CA VAL A 33 15.22 4.82 -7.84
C VAL A 33 15.69 3.80 -8.88
N LEU A 34 15.28 2.54 -8.74
CA LEU A 34 15.64 1.48 -9.69
C LEU A 34 15.06 1.71 -11.08
N TRP A 35 13.82 2.19 -11.17
CA TRP A 35 13.16 2.52 -12.43
C TRP A 35 13.84 3.69 -13.13
N ILE A 36 14.02 4.84 -12.47
CA ILE A 36 14.63 6.03 -13.09
C ILE A 36 16.04 5.73 -13.59
N ALA A 37 16.83 4.97 -12.85
CA ALA A 37 18.20 4.62 -13.24
C ALA A 37 18.30 3.72 -14.50
N ASN A 38 17.19 3.08 -14.90
CA ASN A 38 17.20 2.04 -15.93
C ASN A 38 16.10 2.14 -17.00
N LYS A 39 15.09 2.99 -16.83
CA LYS A 39 13.93 3.08 -17.73
C LYS A 39 14.29 3.38 -19.19
N GLU A 40 15.31 4.21 -19.41
CA GLU A 40 15.75 4.60 -20.76
C GLU A 40 16.53 3.49 -21.48
N LYS A 41 16.97 2.47 -20.73
CA LYS A 41 17.81 1.37 -21.24
C LYS A 41 16.99 0.16 -21.68
N SER A 42 15.71 0.07 -21.30
CA SER A 42 14.88 -1.09 -21.58
C SER A 42 13.38 -0.79 -21.44
N GLU A 43 12.63 -0.96 -22.52
CA GLU A 43 11.16 -0.84 -22.51
C GLU A 43 10.51 -1.83 -21.53
N PHE A 44 11.10 -3.01 -21.35
CA PHE A 44 10.63 -4.01 -20.39
C PHE A 44 10.77 -3.53 -18.94
N VAL A 45 11.92 -2.92 -18.63
CA VAL A 45 12.16 -2.32 -17.31
C VAL A 45 11.25 -1.11 -17.09
N ASP A 46 11.05 -0.28 -18.12
CA ASP A 46 10.14 0.86 -18.06
C ASP A 46 8.70 0.42 -17.78
N ALA A 47 8.21 -0.61 -18.49
CA ALA A 47 6.87 -1.15 -18.30
C ALA A 47 6.67 -1.70 -16.88
N HIS A 48 7.62 -2.47 -16.34
CA HIS A 48 7.53 -2.98 -14.97
C HIS A 48 7.61 -1.88 -13.90
N GLY A 49 8.47 -0.88 -14.10
CA GLY A 49 8.58 0.28 -13.22
C GLY A 49 7.29 1.09 -13.18
N LYS A 50 6.73 1.45 -14.34
CA LYS A 50 5.42 2.12 -14.41
C LYS A 50 4.33 1.31 -13.72
N GLN A 51 4.28 -0.01 -13.94
CA GLN A 51 3.27 -0.88 -13.34
C GLN A 51 3.32 -0.88 -11.81
N ILE A 52 4.51 -1.09 -11.21
CA ILE A 52 4.58 -1.11 -9.74
C ILE A 52 4.36 0.26 -9.13
N ILE A 53 4.84 1.33 -9.76
CA ILE A 53 4.66 2.69 -9.24
C ILE A 53 3.19 3.07 -9.30
N ASN A 54 2.50 2.78 -10.41
CA ASN A 54 1.06 2.99 -10.53
C ASN A 54 0.29 2.20 -9.48
N PHE A 55 0.66 0.93 -9.25
CA PHE A 55 0.03 0.11 -8.23
C PHE A 55 0.23 0.69 -6.82
N GLN A 56 1.45 1.08 -6.44
CA GLN A 56 1.74 1.66 -5.13
C GLN A 56 1.01 3.00 -4.92
N ILE A 57 0.91 3.84 -5.96
CA ILE A 57 0.11 5.09 -5.90
C ILE A 57 -1.37 4.76 -5.73
N SER A 58 -1.87 3.72 -6.41
CA SER A 58 -3.27 3.28 -6.29
C SER A 58 -3.58 2.82 -4.87
N ILE A 59 -2.72 1.99 -4.28
CA ILE A 59 -2.85 1.53 -2.88
C ILE A 59 -2.83 2.72 -1.91
N LEU A 60 -1.91 3.68 -2.10
CA LEU A 60 -1.87 4.90 -1.29
C LEU A 60 -3.18 5.68 -1.41
N LEU A 61 -3.69 5.88 -2.63
CA LEU A 61 -4.94 6.58 -2.87
C LEU A 61 -6.12 5.88 -2.18
N TYR A 62 -6.24 4.57 -2.32
CA TYR A 62 -7.29 3.79 -1.65
C TYR A 62 -7.20 3.90 -0.13
N THR A 63 -5.99 3.84 0.42
CA THR A 63 -5.74 3.99 1.86
C THR A 63 -6.14 5.39 2.34
N LEU A 64 -5.81 6.43 1.57
CA LEU A 64 -6.19 7.81 1.89
C LEU A 64 -7.71 8.02 1.81
N ILE A 65 -8.40 7.46 0.83
CA ILE A 65 -9.87 7.55 0.71
C ILE A 65 -10.54 6.85 1.90
N ILE A 66 -10.12 5.62 2.22
CA ILE A 66 -10.66 4.87 3.36
C ILE A 66 -10.40 5.62 4.67
N GLY A 67 -9.19 6.15 4.86
CA GLY A 67 -8.84 6.96 6.02
C GLY A 67 -9.68 8.23 6.10
N ALA A 68 -9.84 8.96 5.00
CA ALA A 68 -10.63 10.18 4.93
C ALA A 68 -12.12 9.92 5.21
N ILE A 69 -12.69 8.82 4.72
CA ILE A 69 -14.07 8.41 5.05
C ILE A 69 -14.20 8.06 6.53
N SER A 70 -13.17 7.46 7.11
CA SER A 70 -13.17 7.08 8.53
C SER A 70 -13.19 8.32 9.44
N ILE A 71 -12.51 9.41 9.07
CA ILE A 71 -12.42 10.65 9.88
C ILE A 71 -13.79 11.20 10.28
N PRO A 72 -14.77 11.43 9.38
CA PRO A 72 -16.13 11.83 9.74
C PRO A 72 -16.84 10.88 10.72
N PHE A 73 -16.64 9.57 10.64
CA PHE A 73 -17.23 8.63 11.61
C PHE A 73 -16.70 8.85 13.03
N PHE A 74 -15.45 9.30 13.18
CA PHE A 74 -14.91 9.77 14.45
C PHE A 74 -15.37 11.21 14.78
N PHE A 75 -15.48 12.08 13.78
CA PHE A 75 -15.80 13.51 13.94
C PHE A 75 -17.27 13.79 14.27
N PHE A 76 -18.24 13.01 13.75
CA PHE A 76 -19.66 13.16 14.12
C PHE A 76 -19.95 12.65 15.54
N LYS A 77 -19.13 11.73 16.07
CA LYS A 77 -19.11 11.36 17.50
C LYS A 77 -18.41 12.41 18.38
N PHE A 78 -17.56 13.25 17.79
CA PHE A 78 -16.76 14.30 18.43
C PHE A 78 -17.55 15.61 18.66
N PHE A 79 -18.60 15.89 17.89
CA PHE A 79 -19.40 17.13 18.03
C PHE A 79 -20.59 17.05 19.02
N ASP A 80 -21.03 15.85 19.40
CA ASP A 80 -22.07 15.67 20.45
C ASP A 80 -21.51 15.82 21.89
N GLY A 81 -20.21 16.07 22.05
CA GLY A 81 -19.56 16.26 23.35
C GLY A 81 -18.31 17.13 23.26
N LEU A 82 -18.46 18.44 23.07
CA LEU A 82 -17.32 19.37 23.05
C LEU A 82 -16.69 19.56 24.44
N ASP A 83 -15.97 18.54 24.93
CA ASP A 83 -15.06 18.58 26.09
C ASP A 83 -13.77 17.75 25.82
N PHE A 84 -13.33 17.67 24.56
CA PHE A 84 -12.39 16.62 24.06
C PHE A 84 -10.88 16.92 24.05
N PHE A 85 -10.37 17.96 24.72
CA PHE A 85 -8.91 18.12 24.85
C PHE A 85 -8.42 18.00 26.29
N ASP A 86 -9.01 17.08 27.05
CA ASP A 86 -8.34 16.50 28.20
C ASP A 86 -7.62 15.22 27.76
N PHE A 87 -6.29 15.30 27.61
CA PHE A 87 -5.44 14.17 27.21
C PHE A 87 -5.50 12.98 28.19
N ASN A 88 -6.16 13.13 29.34
CA ASN A 88 -6.39 12.09 30.35
C ASN A 88 -7.51 11.09 30.01
N ASP A 89 -8.35 11.33 28.99
CA ASP A 89 -9.47 10.43 28.64
C ASP A 89 -9.02 9.11 27.96
N PHE A 90 -7.75 9.03 27.54
CA PHE A 90 -7.15 7.79 27.05
C PHE A 90 -6.91 6.75 28.15
N ASP A 91 -6.82 7.15 29.41
CA ASP A 91 -6.61 6.24 30.55
C ASP A 91 -7.87 5.42 30.90
N HIS A 92 -9.04 5.80 30.39
CA HIS A 92 -10.33 5.12 30.64
C HIS A 92 -10.88 4.32 29.44
N PHE A 93 -10.07 4.09 28.40
CA PHE A 93 -10.47 3.26 27.26
C PHE A 93 -10.56 1.77 27.64
N HIS A 94 -11.66 1.36 28.27
CA HIS A 94 -11.92 -0.02 28.65
C HIS A 94 -12.41 -0.84 27.43
N PHE A 95 -11.52 -1.65 26.86
CA PHE A 95 -11.83 -2.58 25.78
C PHE A 95 -12.62 -3.80 26.30
N SER A 96 -13.96 -3.67 26.42
CA SER A 96 -14.81 -4.78 26.87
C SER A 96 -15.21 -5.68 25.69
N LEU A 97 -14.53 -6.83 25.56
CA LEU A 97 -14.86 -7.87 24.58
C LEU A 97 -16.24 -8.52 24.81
N SER A 98 -16.77 -8.40 26.03
CA SER A 98 -18.09 -8.93 26.41
C SER A 98 -19.27 -8.08 25.91
N LYS A 99 -19.08 -6.77 25.71
CA LYS A 99 -20.07 -5.84 25.15
C LYS A 99 -19.37 -4.80 24.27
N PRO A 100 -18.82 -5.22 23.13
CA PRO A 100 -18.06 -4.33 22.26
C PRO A 100 -18.93 -3.19 21.72
N SER A 101 -18.35 -1.99 21.70
CA SER A 101 -19.02 -0.80 21.18
C SER A 101 -19.15 -0.87 19.65
N PRO A 102 -20.12 -0.15 19.04
CA PRO A 102 -20.19 -0.01 17.59
C PRO A 102 -18.88 0.48 16.96
N LEU A 103 -18.12 1.32 17.68
CA LEU A 103 -16.81 1.80 17.24
C LEU A 103 -15.80 0.66 17.14
N LEU A 104 -15.77 -0.24 18.12
CA LEU A 104 -14.87 -1.39 18.15
C LEU A 104 -15.14 -2.37 17.00
N TYR A 105 -16.42 -2.60 16.65
CA TYR A 105 -16.77 -3.38 15.48
C TYR A 105 -16.31 -2.73 14.18
N PHE A 106 -16.51 -1.41 14.04
CA PHE A 106 -16.10 -0.67 12.85
C PHE A 106 -14.57 -0.67 12.69
N THR A 107 -13.82 -0.33 13.74
CA THR A 107 -12.35 -0.29 13.70
C THR A 107 -11.75 -1.68 13.57
N GLY A 108 -12.33 -2.70 14.21
CA GLY A 108 -11.92 -4.09 14.06
C GLY A 108 -12.13 -4.61 12.64
N ALA A 109 -13.29 -4.34 12.03
CA ALA A 109 -13.56 -4.71 10.64
C ALA A 109 -12.62 -4.00 9.67
N LEU A 110 -12.36 -2.71 9.88
CA LEU A 110 -11.44 -1.93 9.06
C LEU A 110 -10.00 -2.46 9.16
N GLY A 111 -9.54 -2.77 10.38
CA GLY A 111 -8.22 -3.37 10.62
C GLY A 111 -8.08 -4.75 9.97
N ALA A 112 -9.10 -5.59 10.06
CA ALA A 112 -9.13 -6.89 9.38
C ALA A 112 -9.06 -6.75 7.86
N LEU A 113 -9.82 -5.80 7.29
CA LEU A 113 -9.77 -5.49 5.85
C LEU A 113 -8.39 -4.99 5.42
N ALA A 114 -7.76 -4.13 6.21
CA ALA A 114 -6.40 -3.64 5.94
C ALA A 114 -5.37 -4.77 5.94
N ILE A 115 -5.45 -5.71 6.89
CA ILE A 115 -4.57 -6.89 6.93
C ILE A 115 -4.77 -7.76 5.68
N ILE A 116 -6.02 -8.02 5.29
CA ILE A 116 -6.34 -8.79 4.09
C ILE A 116 -5.78 -8.10 2.84
N ALA A 117 -6.00 -6.79 2.70
CA ALA A 117 -5.48 -6.01 1.59
C ALA A 117 -3.94 -6.03 1.53
N PHE A 118 -3.27 -5.93 2.68
CA PHE A 118 -1.81 -6.01 2.79
C PHE A 118 -1.27 -7.38 2.35
N ILE A 119 -1.95 -8.47 2.73
CA ILE A 119 -1.58 -9.82 2.27
C ILE A 119 -1.72 -9.92 0.74
N PHE A 120 -2.82 -9.44 0.17
CA PHE A 120 -3.01 -9.41 -1.29
C PHE A 120 -1.93 -8.58 -1.98
N GLU A 121 -1.56 -7.44 -1.41
CA GLU A 121 -0.50 -6.57 -1.93
C GLU A 121 0.84 -7.33 -2.01
N ILE A 122 1.24 -8.02 -0.93
CA ILE A 122 2.44 -8.86 -0.92
C ILE A 122 2.35 -9.94 -2.01
N VAL A 123 1.23 -10.65 -2.09
CA VAL A 123 1.03 -11.71 -3.09
C VAL A 123 1.19 -11.18 -4.51
N PHE A 124 0.62 -10.01 -4.82
CA PHE A 124 0.74 -9.41 -6.15
C PHE A 124 2.17 -8.97 -6.45
N ILE A 125 2.87 -8.38 -5.48
CA ILE A 125 4.30 -8.01 -5.64
C ILE A 125 5.14 -9.25 -5.97
N ILE A 126 4.97 -10.33 -5.21
CA ILE A 126 5.71 -11.59 -5.44
C ILE A 126 5.37 -12.18 -6.81
N LYS A 127 4.10 -12.20 -7.21
CA LYS A 127 3.69 -12.66 -8.55
C LYS A 127 4.31 -11.82 -9.66
N ALA A 128 4.34 -10.50 -9.51
CA ALA A 128 4.96 -9.60 -10.48
C ALA A 128 6.47 -9.82 -10.58
N SER A 129 7.16 -10.02 -9.44
CA SER A 129 8.58 -10.36 -9.39
C SER A 129 8.87 -11.68 -10.13
N LEU A 130 8.06 -12.72 -9.91
CA LEU A 130 8.21 -14.00 -10.60
C LEU A 130 7.97 -13.85 -12.12
N LYS A 131 6.96 -13.08 -12.52
CA LYS A 131 6.68 -12.81 -13.94
C LYS A 131 7.81 -12.02 -14.60
N ALA A 132 8.34 -10.98 -13.93
CA ALA A 132 9.48 -10.22 -14.42
C ALA A 132 10.73 -11.12 -14.61
N ARG A 133 10.99 -12.02 -13.65
CA ARG A 133 12.08 -13.00 -13.75
C ARG A 133 11.92 -13.92 -14.95
N ASP A 134 10.69 -14.35 -15.23
CA ASP A 134 10.40 -15.24 -16.36
C ASP A 134 10.40 -14.47 -17.71
N GLY A 135 10.49 -13.14 -17.67
CA GLY A 135 10.51 -12.26 -18.84
C GLY A 135 9.12 -11.87 -19.35
N GLU A 136 8.10 -12.02 -18.51
CA GLU A 136 6.71 -11.70 -18.81
C GLU A 136 6.30 -10.37 -18.16
N LEU A 137 5.53 -9.57 -18.90
CA LEU A 137 4.88 -8.39 -18.34
C LEU A 137 3.81 -8.79 -17.33
N TYR A 138 3.65 -7.98 -16.29
CA TYR A 138 2.64 -8.19 -15.26
C TYR A 138 1.82 -6.92 -15.07
N GLN A 139 0.50 -7.07 -15.10
CA GLN A 139 -0.43 -6.00 -14.76
C GLN A 139 -1.01 -6.26 -13.38
N TYR A 140 -0.79 -5.31 -12.47
CA TYR A 140 -1.29 -5.40 -11.12
C TYR A 140 -2.82 -5.20 -11.11
N PRO A 141 -3.59 -6.10 -10.47
CA PRO A 141 -5.03 -5.89 -10.27
C PRO A 141 -5.30 -4.58 -9.51
N LEU A 142 -6.44 -3.95 -9.79
CA LEU A 142 -6.87 -2.72 -9.11
C LEU A 142 -5.87 -1.54 -9.26
N THR A 143 -5.08 -1.54 -10.33
CA THR A 143 -4.15 -0.44 -10.61
C THR A 143 -4.82 0.65 -11.44
N ILE A 144 -4.65 1.89 -11.03
CA ILE A 144 -4.95 3.09 -11.80
C ILE A 144 -3.67 3.53 -12.51
N ASN A 145 -3.72 3.69 -13.84
CA ASN A 145 -2.55 4.03 -14.64
C ASN A 145 -2.28 5.54 -14.65
N PHE A 146 -1.50 6.03 -13.68
CA PHE A 146 -1.06 7.42 -13.62
C PHE A 146 0.09 7.70 -14.59
N LEU A 147 1.06 6.80 -14.66
CA LEU A 147 2.17 6.81 -15.59
C LEU A 147 1.80 6.00 -16.84
N LYS A 148 1.91 6.63 -18.01
CA LYS A 148 1.66 6.04 -19.34
C LYS A 148 2.99 5.68 -20.01
#